data_AF-A0A2N7C885-F1
#
_entry.id   AF-A0A2N7C885-F1
#
_cell.length_a   1.000
_cell.length_b   1.000
_cell.length_c   1.000
_cell.angle_alpha   90.00
_cell.angle_beta   90.00
_cell.angle_gamma   90.00
#
_symmetry.space_group_name_H-M   'P 1'
#
loop_
_entity.id
_entity.type
_entity.pdbx_description
1 polymer ?
#
loop_
_entity_poly.entity_id
_entity_poly.type
_entity_poly.pdbx_seq_one_letter_code
_entity_poly.pdbx_strand_id
1 'polypeptide(L)'
;MIFGESNSRYLAEKLCINVSEFEEDLNRRFGSQAICLDVLVSFLLQDEARDKFPGLDVMNQCYEGNDMKERAFNHIRASFAVDERLEDYLHEIMCYFQWYFCGGLVELFKHRQAENQGPRVYLTQRIVSDEIIVSNLPPIVTAYRGMSVGESQSGAFGMSWTLSREKAEDFAFTTYNDEPRGVVVSTTIDRDSILYFAPSDSEREVVVANNSLTDGSVVST
;
A
#
# COMPACT_ATOMS: atom_id res chain seq x y z
N MET A 1 3.47 11.97 -18.96
CA MET A 1 2.21 11.67 -18.26
C MET A 1 1.67 10.41 -18.86
N ILE A 2 1.54 9.38 -18.03
CA ILE A 2 1.03 8.06 -18.40
C ILE A 2 -0.48 8.06 -18.21
N PHE A 3 -0.96 8.56 -17.08
CA PHE A 3 -2.37 8.47 -16.72
C PHE A 3 -3.17 9.70 -17.16
N GLY A 4 -4.32 9.47 -17.77
CA GLY A 4 -5.30 10.52 -18.06
C GLY A 4 -5.83 11.16 -16.77
N GLU A 5 -6.34 12.39 -16.84
CA GLU A 5 -6.75 13.17 -15.66
C GLU A 5 -7.73 12.41 -14.75
N SER A 6 -8.73 11.72 -15.34
CA SER A 6 -9.71 10.93 -14.59
C SER A 6 -9.07 9.79 -13.82
N ASN A 7 -8.14 9.06 -14.44
CA ASN A 7 -7.47 7.91 -13.84
C ASN A 7 -6.47 8.36 -12.77
N SER A 8 -5.69 9.40 -13.05
CA SER A 8 -4.82 10.05 -12.07
C SER A 8 -5.59 10.46 -10.82
N ARG A 9 -6.76 11.10 -11.00
CA ARG A 9 -7.61 11.50 -9.88
C ARG A 9 -8.12 10.30 -9.09
N TYR A 10 -8.58 9.25 -9.77
CA TYR A 10 -9.05 8.04 -9.11
C TYR A 10 -7.93 7.36 -8.30
N LEU A 11 -6.75 7.17 -8.89
CA LEU A 11 -5.58 6.58 -8.23
C LEU A 11 -5.20 7.37 -6.97
N ALA A 12 -5.15 8.70 -7.07
CA ALA A 12 -4.79 9.55 -5.94
C ALA A 12 -5.87 9.59 -4.85
N GLU A 13 -7.13 9.80 -5.20
CA GLU A 13 -8.21 10.07 -4.24
C GLU A 13 -8.85 8.80 -3.67
N LYS A 14 -8.89 7.71 -4.45
CA LYS A 14 -9.59 6.47 -4.06
C LYS A 14 -8.63 5.41 -3.54
N LEU A 15 -7.47 5.28 -4.19
CA LEU A 15 -6.46 4.27 -3.85
C LEU A 15 -5.31 4.86 -3.05
N CYS A 16 -5.29 6.18 -2.81
CA CYS A 16 -4.24 6.89 -2.09
C CYS A 16 -2.84 6.69 -2.70
N ILE A 17 -2.75 6.51 -4.02
CA ILE A 17 -1.48 6.31 -4.72
C ILE A 17 -0.85 7.66 -5.05
N ASN A 18 0.45 7.82 -4.75
CA ASN A 18 1.21 8.96 -5.26
C ASN A 18 1.45 8.77 -6.77
N VAL A 19 0.60 9.41 -7.58
CA VAL A 19 0.61 9.25 -9.04
C VAL A 19 1.92 9.73 -9.65
N SER A 20 2.53 10.81 -9.14
CA SER A 20 3.81 11.31 -9.66
C SER A 20 4.94 10.29 -9.46
N GLU A 21 5.08 9.74 -8.25
CA GLU A 21 6.06 8.68 -7.97
C GLU A 21 5.77 7.43 -8.82
N PHE A 22 4.49 7.09 -9.00
CA PHE A 22 4.09 5.94 -9.77
C PHE A 22 4.42 6.11 -11.26
N GLU A 23 4.12 7.27 -11.85
CA GLU A 23 4.48 7.57 -13.24
C GLU A 23 6.00 7.56 -13.46
N GLU A 24 6.78 8.12 -12.53
CA GLU A 24 8.25 8.08 -12.60
C GLU A 24 8.77 6.64 -12.58
N ASP A 25 8.22 5.80 -11.70
CA ASP A 25 8.57 4.39 -11.60
C ASP A 25 8.22 3.60 -12.87
N LEU A 26 7.00 3.80 -13.39
CA LEU A 26 6.55 3.17 -14.63
C LEU A 26 7.40 3.59 -15.83
N ASN A 27 7.71 4.88 -15.97
CA ASN A 27 8.57 5.37 -17.04
C ASN A 27 9.98 4.74 -16.95
N ARG A 28 10.51 4.59 -15.74
CA ARG A 28 11.82 3.95 -15.52
C ARG A 28 11.80 2.46 -15.90
N ARG A 29 10.71 1.75 -15.61
CA ARG A 29 10.59 0.30 -15.81
C ARG A 29 10.24 -0.10 -17.23
N PHE A 30 9.31 0.63 -17.85
CA PHE A 30 8.63 0.22 -19.08
C PHE A 30 8.67 1.28 -20.19
N GLY A 31 9.20 2.48 -19.90
CA GLY A 31 9.25 3.57 -20.87
C GLY A 31 7.89 3.86 -21.49
N SER A 32 7.83 3.93 -22.82
CA SER A 32 6.59 4.21 -23.55
C SER A 32 5.52 3.12 -23.44
N GLN A 33 5.88 1.88 -23.10
CA GLN A 33 4.88 0.81 -22.92
C GLN A 33 4.01 1.03 -21.69
N ALA A 34 4.45 1.85 -20.72
CA ALA A 34 3.70 2.16 -19.51
C ALA A 34 2.30 2.74 -19.78
N ILE A 35 2.05 3.31 -20.97
CA ILE A 35 0.74 3.85 -21.35
C ILE A 35 -0.38 2.80 -21.30
N CYS A 36 -0.06 1.50 -21.41
CA CYS A 36 -1.07 0.45 -21.27
C CYS A 36 -1.66 0.38 -19.84
N LEU A 37 -0.98 0.90 -18.82
CA LEU A 37 -1.51 0.98 -17.46
C LEU A 37 -2.69 1.94 -17.37
N ASP A 38 -2.69 3.03 -18.14
CA ASP A 38 -3.84 3.95 -18.20
C ASP A 38 -5.06 3.27 -18.86
N VAL A 39 -4.81 2.45 -19.88
CA VAL A 39 -5.83 1.63 -20.53
C VAL A 39 -6.36 0.57 -19.56
N LEU A 40 -5.48 -0.06 -18.77
CA LEU A 40 -5.88 -1.04 -17.76
C LEU A 40 -6.77 -0.38 -16.69
N VAL A 41 -6.35 0.75 -16.13
CA VAL A 41 -7.15 1.47 -15.12
C VAL A 41 -8.50 1.85 -15.69
N SER A 42 -8.55 2.39 -16.90
CA SER A 42 -9.81 2.73 -17.57
C SER A 42 -10.73 1.51 -17.72
N PHE A 43 -10.18 0.37 -18.09
CA PHE A 43 -10.91 -0.89 -18.23
C PHE A 43 -11.49 -1.35 -16.88
N LEU A 44 -10.65 -1.44 -15.85
CA LEU A 44 -11.05 -1.92 -14.52
C LEU A 44 -12.15 -1.06 -13.88
N LEU A 45 -12.14 0.25 -14.16
CA LEU A 45 -13.17 1.17 -13.64
C LEU A 45 -14.53 1.01 -14.32
N GLN A 46 -14.57 0.41 -15.51
CA GLN A 46 -15.77 0.20 -16.32
C GLN A 46 -16.25 -1.25 -16.31
N ASP A 47 -15.41 -2.21 -15.88
CA ASP A 47 -15.76 -3.62 -15.85
C ASP A 47 -16.80 -3.92 -14.74
N GLU A 48 -17.80 -4.73 -15.09
CA GLU A 48 -18.91 -5.09 -14.19
C GLU A 48 -18.47 -5.88 -12.95
N ALA A 49 -17.30 -6.55 -12.98
CA ALA A 49 -16.80 -7.31 -11.84
C ALA A 49 -16.58 -6.41 -10.62
N ARG A 50 -16.27 -5.12 -10.84
CA ARG A 50 -16.15 -4.12 -9.79
C ARG A 50 -17.33 -4.11 -8.83
N ASP A 51 -18.55 -4.23 -9.35
CA ASP A 51 -19.78 -4.18 -8.56
C ASP A 51 -20.14 -5.54 -7.94
N LYS A 52 -19.50 -6.63 -8.41
CA LYS A 52 -19.68 -7.99 -7.91
C LYS A 52 -18.77 -8.32 -6.73
N PHE A 53 -17.57 -7.74 -6.68
CA PHE A 53 -16.56 -8.03 -5.65
C PHE A 53 -17.02 -7.83 -4.19
N PRO A 54 -17.79 -6.78 -3.84
CA PRO A 54 -18.18 -6.56 -2.46
C PRO A 54 -18.91 -7.76 -1.84
N GLY A 55 -18.35 -8.30 -0.75
CA GLY A 55 -18.97 -9.39 0.01
C GLY A 55 -18.84 -10.80 -0.58
N LEU A 56 -18.04 -10.99 -1.63
CA LEU A 56 -17.70 -12.33 -2.11
C LEU A 56 -16.82 -13.06 -1.09
N ASP A 57 -17.01 -14.37 -1.00
CA ASP A 57 -16.03 -15.25 -0.36
C ASP A 57 -14.78 -15.40 -1.25
N VAL A 58 -13.72 -15.97 -0.67
CA VAL A 58 -12.41 -16.15 -1.32
C VAL A 58 -12.50 -16.93 -2.64
N MET A 59 -13.39 -17.94 -2.73
CA MET A 59 -13.49 -18.77 -3.93
C MET A 59 -14.16 -17.99 -5.06
N ASN A 60 -15.26 -17.30 -4.75
CA ASN A 60 -15.98 -16.47 -5.72
C ASN A 60 -15.16 -15.24 -6.13
N GLN A 61 -14.40 -14.66 -5.21
CA GLN A 61 -13.46 -13.58 -5.51
C GLN A 61 -12.39 -14.04 -6.50
N CYS A 62 -11.82 -15.24 -6.31
CA CYS A 62 -10.83 -15.81 -7.23
C CYS A 62 -11.43 -16.06 -8.62
N TYR A 63 -12.67 -16.55 -8.68
CA TYR A 63 -13.39 -16.77 -9.94
C TYR A 63 -13.61 -15.46 -10.71
N GLU A 64 -14.28 -14.48 -10.09
CA GLU A 64 -14.56 -13.18 -10.71
C GLU A 64 -13.26 -12.42 -11.06
N GLY A 65 -12.23 -12.55 -10.22
CA GLY A 65 -10.91 -11.98 -10.46
C GLY A 65 -10.21 -12.56 -11.70
N ASN A 66 -10.30 -13.88 -11.91
CA ASN A 66 -9.74 -14.53 -13.09
C ASN A 66 -10.51 -14.17 -14.37
N ASP A 67 -11.84 -14.13 -14.30
CA ASP A 67 -12.68 -13.72 -15.42
C ASP A 67 -12.40 -12.26 -15.84
N MET A 68 -12.28 -11.34 -14.87
CA MET A 68 -11.89 -9.95 -15.13
C MET A 68 -10.48 -9.86 -15.71
N LYS A 69 -9.54 -10.67 -15.20
CA LYS A 69 -8.17 -10.77 -15.71
C LYS A 69 -8.13 -11.14 -17.18
N GLU A 70 -8.85 -12.19 -17.57
CA GLU A 70 -8.88 -12.62 -18.97
C GLU A 70 -9.39 -11.50 -19.89
N ARG A 71 -10.50 -10.84 -19.51
CA ARG A 71 -11.05 -9.72 -20.30
C ARG A 71 -10.07 -8.54 -20.40
N ALA A 72 -9.47 -8.14 -19.28
CA ALA A 72 -8.52 -7.03 -19.24
C ALA A 72 -7.28 -7.30 -20.12
N PHE A 73 -6.68 -8.48 -20.00
CA PHE A 73 -5.51 -8.81 -20.82
C PHE A 73 -5.83 -8.95 -22.30
N ASN A 74 -7.00 -9.51 -22.66
CA ASN A 74 -7.45 -9.54 -24.04
C ASN A 74 -7.63 -8.11 -24.60
N HIS A 75 -8.18 -7.20 -23.80
CA HIS A 75 -8.33 -5.79 -24.17
C HIS A 75 -6.97 -5.10 -24.39
N ILE A 76 -6.01 -5.28 -23.47
CA ILE A 76 -4.68 -4.69 -23.58
C ILE A 76 -3.90 -5.25 -24.77
N ARG A 77 -3.87 -6.57 -24.94
CA ARG A 77 -3.11 -7.22 -26.03
C ARG A 77 -3.64 -6.90 -27.43
N ALA A 78 -4.86 -6.39 -27.54
CA ALA A 78 -5.38 -5.90 -28.83
C ALA A 78 -4.62 -4.68 -29.36
N SER A 79 -3.97 -3.90 -28.49
CA SER A 79 -3.30 -2.64 -28.86
C SER A 79 -1.84 -2.55 -28.40
N PHE A 80 -1.38 -3.45 -27.51
CA PHE A 80 -0.05 -3.39 -26.92
C PHE A 80 0.67 -4.73 -27.02
N ALA A 81 1.96 -4.67 -27.35
CA ALA A 81 2.87 -5.79 -27.12
C ALA A 81 3.19 -5.83 -25.61
N VAL A 82 2.78 -6.92 -24.96
CA VAL A 82 2.98 -7.16 -23.54
C VAL A 82 3.96 -8.31 -23.40
N ASP A 83 5.13 -8.04 -22.81
CA ASP A 83 6.07 -9.07 -22.40
C ASP A 83 5.73 -9.61 -21.00
N GLU A 84 6.41 -10.68 -20.58
CA GLU A 84 6.19 -11.34 -19.29
C GLU A 84 6.31 -10.36 -18.11
N ARG A 85 7.32 -9.48 -18.13
CA ARG A 85 7.57 -8.52 -17.05
C ARG A 85 6.44 -7.49 -16.93
N LEU A 86 5.96 -6.97 -18.06
CA LEU A 86 4.84 -6.02 -18.08
C LEU A 86 3.53 -6.73 -17.71
N GLU A 87 3.35 -7.99 -18.12
CA GLU A 87 2.21 -8.81 -17.74
C GLU A 87 2.12 -9.03 -16.23
N ASP A 88 3.23 -9.42 -15.60
CA ASP A 88 3.30 -9.60 -14.15
C ASP A 88 2.94 -8.30 -13.42
N TYR A 89 3.45 -7.17 -13.90
CA TYR A 89 3.16 -5.88 -13.30
C TYR A 89 1.72 -5.42 -13.52
N LEU A 90 1.16 -5.65 -14.71
CA LEU A 90 -0.26 -5.41 -14.99
C LEU A 90 -1.13 -6.23 -14.04
N HIS A 91 -0.78 -7.51 -13.83
CA HIS A 91 -1.50 -8.38 -12.91
C HIS A 91 -1.45 -7.85 -11.48
N GLU A 92 -0.30 -7.35 -11.01
CA GLU A 92 -0.18 -6.75 -9.68
C GLU A 92 -1.10 -5.53 -9.51
N ILE A 93 -1.15 -4.64 -10.51
CA ILE A 93 -2.08 -3.51 -10.50
C ILE A 93 -3.52 -4.00 -10.46
N MET A 94 -3.87 -5.06 -11.20
CA MET A 94 -5.21 -5.64 -11.12
C MET A 94 -5.53 -6.15 -9.71
N CYS A 95 -4.58 -6.80 -9.03
CA CYS A 95 -4.76 -7.24 -7.64
C CYS A 95 -5.08 -6.06 -6.71
N TYR A 96 -4.44 -4.89 -6.89
CA TYR A 96 -4.75 -3.69 -6.08
C TYR A 96 -6.21 -3.26 -6.26
N PHE A 97 -6.69 -3.23 -7.51
CA PHE A 97 -8.09 -2.91 -7.78
C PHE A 97 -9.05 -3.96 -7.24
N GLN A 98 -8.71 -5.26 -7.34
CA GLN A 98 -9.51 -6.33 -6.75
C GLN A 98 -9.67 -6.17 -5.24
N TRP A 99 -8.57 -5.97 -4.50
CA TRP A 99 -8.63 -5.72 -3.06
C TRP A 99 -9.45 -4.50 -2.71
N TYR A 100 -9.24 -3.41 -3.45
CA TYR A 100 -10.01 -2.19 -3.27
C TYR A 100 -11.51 -2.38 -3.56
N PHE A 101 -11.89 -3.12 -4.59
CA PHE A 101 -13.28 -3.41 -4.89
C PHE A 101 -13.92 -4.35 -3.86
N CYS A 102 -13.16 -5.25 -3.26
CA CYS A 102 -13.67 -6.20 -2.25
C CYS A 102 -13.98 -5.53 -0.90
N GLY A 103 -13.07 -4.67 -0.40
CA GLY A 103 -13.23 -4.06 0.93
C GLY A 103 -12.57 -2.71 1.10
N GLY A 104 -12.38 -1.98 -0.01
CA GLY A 104 -11.88 -0.61 -0.01
C GLY A 104 -10.42 -0.49 0.41
N LEU A 105 -10.07 0.66 0.97
CA LEU A 105 -8.69 0.96 1.37
C LEU A 105 -8.14 0.02 2.45
N VAL A 106 -9.00 -0.55 3.31
CA VAL A 106 -8.56 -1.49 4.34
C VAL A 106 -7.98 -2.75 3.71
N GLU A 107 -8.71 -3.36 2.78
CA GLU A 107 -8.26 -4.57 2.10
C GLU A 107 -7.08 -4.32 1.18
N LEU A 108 -7.08 -3.20 0.45
CA LEU A 108 -5.92 -2.78 -0.36
C LEU A 108 -4.67 -2.63 0.50
N PHE A 109 -4.75 -1.92 1.61
CA PHE A 109 -3.59 -1.63 2.45
C PHE A 109 -3.02 -2.92 3.07
N LYS A 110 -3.89 -3.80 3.58
CA LYS A 110 -3.49 -5.07 4.21
C LYS A 110 -2.82 -6.05 3.25
N HIS A 111 -3.31 -6.12 2.01
CA HIS A 111 -2.84 -7.12 1.04
C HIS A 111 -1.71 -6.59 0.14
N ARG A 112 -1.37 -5.32 0.25
CA ARG A 112 -0.23 -4.74 -0.46
C ARG A 112 1.08 -5.28 0.12
N GLN A 113 1.79 -6.07 -0.67
CA GLN A 113 3.13 -6.54 -0.32
C GLN A 113 4.20 -5.62 -0.93
N ALA A 114 5.23 -5.28 -0.14
CA ALA A 114 6.30 -4.39 -0.61
C ALA A 114 7.14 -5.06 -1.70
N GLU A 115 7.27 -6.38 -1.63
CA GLU A 115 8.03 -7.27 -2.50
C GLU A 115 7.48 -7.30 -3.92
N ASN A 116 6.17 -7.04 -4.08
CA ASN A 116 5.52 -6.99 -5.39
C ASN A 116 5.87 -5.71 -6.17
N GLN A 117 6.56 -4.75 -5.53
CA GLN A 117 7.06 -3.52 -6.14
C GLN A 117 5.98 -2.66 -6.83
N GLY A 118 4.71 -2.83 -6.45
CA GLY A 118 3.60 -1.98 -6.91
C GLY A 118 3.67 -0.56 -6.30
N PRO A 119 2.75 0.32 -6.72
CA PRO A 119 2.74 1.72 -6.27
C PRO A 119 2.62 1.82 -4.75
N ARG A 120 3.17 2.92 -4.20
CA ARG A 120 3.01 3.23 -2.79
C ARG A 120 1.62 3.80 -2.52
N VAL A 121 0.99 3.29 -1.48
CA VAL A 121 -0.31 3.75 -0.96
C VAL A 121 -0.04 4.59 0.28
N TYR A 122 -0.34 5.89 0.22
CA TYR A 122 -0.14 6.84 1.30
C TYR A 122 -1.47 7.19 1.95
N LEU A 123 -1.81 6.54 3.07
CA LEU A 123 -3.04 6.86 3.77
C LEU A 123 -3.03 8.33 4.22
N THR A 124 -4.06 9.06 3.80
CA THR A 124 -4.28 10.48 4.15
C THR A 124 -5.51 10.68 5.03
N GLN A 125 -6.27 9.62 5.26
CA GLN A 125 -7.48 9.62 6.07
C GLN A 125 -7.58 8.33 6.87
N ARG A 126 -8.36 8.36 7.96
CA ARG A 126 -8.62 7.19 8.78
C ARG A 126 -9.49 6.20 8.00
N ILE A 127 -9.08 4.93 7.98
CA ILE A 127 -9.75 3.86 7.24
C ILE A 127 -10.40 2.81 8.15
N VAL A 128 -10.36 3.02 9.46
CA VAL A 128 -11.05 2.21 10.49
C VAL A 128 -12.00 3.08 11.31
N SER A 129 -12.95 2.48 12.00
CA SER A 129 -13.85 3.25 12.87
C SER A 129 -13.12 3.83 14.08
N ASP A 130 -13.58 4.99 14.53
CA ASP A 130 -13.08 5.64 15.76
C ASP A 130 -13.23 4.73 16.99
N GLU A 131 -14.30 3.93 17.03
CA GLU A 131 -14.57 2.98 18.10
C GLU A 131 -13.45 1.94 18.26
N ILE A 132 -12.90 1.42 17.14
CA ILE A 132 -11.78 0.47 17.16
C ILE A 132 -10.56 1.12 17.82
N ILE A 133 -10.26 2.37 17.46
CA ILE A 133 -9.13 3.12 18.02
C ILE A 133 -9.34 3.41 19.50
N VAL A 134 -10.47 4.03 19.85
CA VAL A 134 -10.77 4.52 21.21
C VAL A 134 -10.87 3.39 22.22
N SER A 135 -11.43 2.24 21.82
CA SER A 135 -11.65 1.11 22.73
C SER A 135 -10.39 0.30 23.01
N ASN A 136 -9.35 0.43 22.17
CA ASN A 136 -8.16 -0.41 22.25
C ASN A 136 -6.87 0.36 22.55
N LEU A 137 -6.83 1.67 22.29
CA LEU A 137 -5.62 2.48 22.44
C LEU A 137 -5.80 3.60 23.49
N PRO A 138 -4.79 3.83 24.35
CA PRO A 138 -4.77 5.00 25.21
C PRO A 138 -4.62 6.30 24.39
N PRO A 139 -4.92 7.48 24.96
CA PRO A 139 -4.82 8.76 24.24
C PRO A 139 -3.44 9.06 23.65
N ILE A 140 -2.37 8.59 24.31
CA ILE A 140 -0.99 8.69 23.83
C ILE A 140 -0.41 7.30 23.82
N VAL A 141 0.17 6.91 22.69
CA VAL A 141 0.67 5.57 22.43
C VAL A 141 2.17 5.61 22.19
N THR A 142 2.95 4.77 22.89
CA THR A 142 4.35 4.55 22.54
C THR A 142 4.42 3.54 21.39
N ALA A 143 5.06 3.92 20.30
CA ALA A 143 5.23 3.06 19.13
C ALA A 143 6.72 2.95 18.76
N TYR A 144 7.02 1.92 17.98
CA TYR A 144 8.37 1.56 17.53
C TYR A 144 8.37 1.33 16.03
N ARG A 145 9.49 1.61 15.38
CA ARG A 145 9.69 1.31 13.96
C ARG A 145 11.12 0.86 13.74
N GLY A 146 11.25 -0.30 13.11
CA GLY A 146 12.52 -0.76 12.56
C GLY A 146 12.76 -0.09 11.21
N MET A 147 13.95 0.45 11.00
CA MET A 147 14.27 1.22 9.80
C MET A 147 15.75 1.21 9.48
N SER A 148 16.11 1.65 8.27
CA SER A 148 17.50 1.91 7.92
C SER A 148 18.07 3.09 8.73
N VAL A 149 19.40 3.13 8.90
CA VAL A 149 20.09 4.28 9.49
C VAL A 149 19.79 5.57 8.71
N GLY A 150 19.70 5.50 7.38
CA GLY A 150 19.40 6.65 6.54
C GLY A 150 18.00 7.23 6.79
N GLU A 151 16.99 6.38 6.95
CA GLU A 151 15.64 6.83 7.32
C GLU A 151 15.65 7.50 8.70
N SER A 152 16.30 6.88 9.68
CA SER A 152 16.44 7.43 11.04
C SER A 152 17.09 8.82 11.05
N GLN A 153 18.18 9.00 10.30
CA GLN A 153 18.89 10.27 10.20
C GLN A 153 18.14 11.35 9.42
N SER A 154 17.28 10.94 8.48
CA SER A 154 16.51 11.89 7.65
C SER A 154 15.37 12.57 8.40
N GLY A 155 14.83 11.93 9.46
CA GLY A 155 13.61 12.38 10.14
C GLY A 155 12.33 12.24 9.31
N ALA A 156 12.41 11.68 8.10
CA ALA A 156 11.28 11.44 7.21
C ALA A 156 10.76 10.00 7.40
N PHE A 157 10.06 9.78 8.52
CA PHE A 157 9.62 8.44 8.90
C PHE A 157 8.42 7.96 8.10
N GLY A 158 8.44 6.68 7.75
CA GLY A 158 7.32 5.99 7.13
C GLY A 158 6.06 5.91 8.00
N MET A 159 4.95 5.56 7.37
CA MET A 159 3.61 5.52 7.99
C MET A 159 3.40 4.40 9.01
N SER A 160 4.06 3.26 8.83
CA SER A 160 3.80 2.04 9.58
C SER A 160 4.69 1.95 10.82
N TRP A 161 4.06 1.82 11.98
CA TRP A 161 4.71 1.66 13.27
C TRP A 161 4.07 0.48 14.00
N THR A 162 4.77 -0.09 14.97
CA THR A 162 4.27 -1.19 15.78
C THR A 162 4.26 -0.84 17.27
N LEU A 163 3.29 -1.38 18.00
CA LEU A 163 3.27 -1.30 19.47
C LEU A 163 4.21 -2.32 20.13
N SER A 164 4.83 -3.20 19.34
CA SER A 164 5.77 -4.21 19.79
C SER A 164 7.20 -3.85 19.42
N ARG A 165 8.02 -3.56 20.44
CA ARG A 165 9.47 -3.34 20.24
C ARG A 165 10.13 -4.54 19.58
N GLU A 166 9.78 -5.75 20.01
CA GLU A 166 10.33 -7.01 19.47
C GLU A 166 10.09 -7.12 17.96
N LYS A 167 8.86 -6.79 17.49
CA LYS A 167 8.56 -6.78 16.05
C LYS A 167 9.35 -5.74 15.28
N ALA A 168 9.57 -4.56 15.87
CA ALA A 168 10.42 -3.54 15.26
C ALA A 168 11.89 -3.98 15.17
N GLU A 169 12.40 -4.69 16.18
CA GLU A 169 13.75 -5.26 16.19
C GLU A 169 13.89 -6.37 15.15
N ASP A 170 12.95 -7.32 15.11
CA ASP A 170 12.92 -8.38 14.11
C ASP A 170 12.98 -7.82 12.69
N PHE A 171 12.14 -6.82 12.40
CA PHE A 171 12.12 -6.16 11.10
C PHE A 171 13.45 -5.43 10.81
N ALA A 172 13.91 -4.57 11.74
CA ALA A 172 15.14 -3.80 11.55
C ALA A 172 16.33 -4.70 11.23
N PHE A 173 16.47 -5.79 11.97
CA PHE A 173 17.64 -6.65 11.95
C PHE A 173 17.57 -7.78 10.94
N THR A 174 16.39 -8.08 10.40
CA THR A 174 16.22 -9.03 9.30
C THR A 174 16.28 -8.32 7.96
N THR A 175 15.60 -7.17 7.83
CA THR A 175 15.47 -6.43 6.57
C THR A 175 16.68 -5.56 6.27
N TYR A 176 17.27 -4.93 7.29
CA TYR A 176 18.49 -4.11 7.17
C TYR A 176 19.63 -4.79 7.92
N ASN A 177 19.93 -6.03 7.54
CA ASN A 177 20.95 -6.85 8.19
C ASN A 177 22.38 -6.56 7.69
N ASP A 178 22.52 -5.83 6.58
CA ASP A 178 23.79 -5.36 6.03
C ASP A 178 24.32 -4.13 6.78
N GLU A 179 25.63 -3.87 6.71
CA GLU A 179 26.26 -2.73 7.36
C GLU A 179 26.01 -1.40 6.60
N PRO A 180 25.56 -0.33 7.28
CA PRO A 180 25.23 -0.28 8.70
C PRO A 180 23.88 -0.92 9.00
N ARG A 181 23.85 -1.76 10.03
CA ARG A 181 22.64 -2.49 10.46
C ARG A 181 21.50 -1.53 10.76
N GLY A 182 20.27 -1.99 10.54
CA GLY A 182 19.05 -1.28 10.87
C GLY A 182 18.96 -0.88 12.34
N VAL A 183 18.16 0.14 12.61
CA VAL A 183 17.94 0.68 13.96
C VAL A 183 16.47 0.64 14.31
N VAL A 184 16.18 0.65 15.61
CA VAL A 184 14.82 0.81 16.12
C VAL A 184 14.67 2.18 16.72
N VAL A 185 13.68 2.92 16.23
CA VAL A 185 13.28 4.23 16.75
C VAL A 185 11.98 4.08 17.52
N SER A 186 11.89 4.73 18.67
CA SER A 186 10.67 4.86 19.46
C SER A 186 10.15 6.29 19.42
N THR A 187 8.84 6.44 19.39
CA THR A 187 8.15 7.73 19.46
C THR A 187 6.83 7.62 20.21
N THR A 188 6.18 8.76 20.46
CA THR A 188 4.84 8.84 21.02
C THR A 188 3.88 9.38 19.98
N ILE A 189 2.74 8.71 19.81
CA ILE A 189 1.72 9.04 18.82
C ILE A 189 0.46 9.46 19.57
N ASP A 190 -0.11 10.61 19.21
CA ASP A 190 -1.45 10.99 19.62
C ASP A 190 -2.45 10.04 18.95
N ARG A 191 -3.29 9.37 19.74
CA ARG A 191 -4.24 8.37 19.25
C ARG A 191 -5.13 8.92 18.14
N ASP A 192 -5.52 10.19 18.21
CA ASP A 192 -6.43 10.78 17.25
C ASP A 192 -5.76 11.04 15.89
N SER A 193 -4.43 10.97 15.81
CA SER A 193 -3.66 10.99 14.56
C SER A 193 -3.55 9.63 13.85
N ILE A 194 -3.97 8.53 14.50
CA ILE A 194 -3.89 7.18 13.95
C ILE A 194 -4.96 6.99 12.85
N LEU A 195 -4.51 6.53 11.68
CA LEU A 195 -5.31 6.29 10.49
C LEU A 195 -5.77 4.83 10.38
N TYR A 196 -4.98 3.90 10.90
CA TYR A 196 -5.32 2.47 10.92
C TYR A 196 -4.70 1.78 12.14
N PHE A 197 -5.47 0.85 12.70
CA PHE A 197 -5.04 -0.10 13.73
C PHE A 197 -5.98 -1.29 13.69
N ALA A 198 -5.44 -2.50 13.73
CA ALA A 198 -6.20 -3.74 13.83
C ALA A 198 -5.87 -4.45 15.14
N PRO A 199 -6.79 -4.50 16.13
CA PRO A 199 -6.51 -5.12 17.43
C PRO A 199 -6.16 -6.61 17.36
N SER A 200 -6.69 -7.31 16.35
CA SER A 200 -6.44 -8.74 16.12
C SER A 200 -5.12 -9.02 15.39
N ASP A 201 -4.43 -7.99 14.93
CA ASP A 201 -3.17 -8.14 14.23
C ASP A 201 -2.03 -8.45 15.21
N SER A 202 -1.29 -9.51 14.90
CA SER A 202 -0.13 -9.95 15.68
C SER A 202 1.02 -8.95 15.63
N GLU A 203 1.10 -8.13 14.59
CA GLU A 203 2.11 -7.08 14.47
C GLU A 203 1.77 -5.86 15.32
N ARG A 204 0.51 -5.75 15.77
CA ARG A 204 -0.03 -4.58 16.48
C ARG A 204 0.35 -3.29 15.75
N GLU A 205 0.16 -3.29 14.43
CA GLU A 205 0.50 -2.16 13.58
C GLU A 205 -0.42 -0.96 13.87
N VAL A 206 0.19 0.21 14.06
CA VAL A 206 -0.48 1.51 14.03
C VAL A 206 0.07 2.30 12.85
N VAL A 207 -0.83 2.90 12.09
CA VAL A 207 -0.47 3.67 10.89
C VAL A 207 -0.85 5.12 11.09
N VAL A 208 0.08 6.02 10.78
CA VAL A 208 -0.09 7.47 10.78
C VAL A 208 0.15 8.02 9.37
N ALA A 209 -0.17 9.29 9.13
CA ALA A 209 0.15 9.93 7.86
C ALA A 209 1.67 9.94 7.62
N ASN A 210 2.10 9.78 6.36
CA ASN A 210 3.53 9.68 6.05
C ASN A 210 4.25 10.98 6.40
N ASN A 211 5.46 10.88 6.97
CA ASN A 211 6.26 12.02 7.43
C ASN A 211 5.54 12.91 8.47
N SER A 212 4.46 12.44 9.11
CA SER A 212 3.79 13.20 10.18
C SER A 212 4.54 13.18 11.50
N LEU A 213 5.37 12.15 11.70
CA LEU A 213 6.25 12.02 12.84
C LEU A 213 7.66 12.40 12.42
N THR A 214 8.22 13.41 13.07
CA THR A 214 9.58 13.93 12.79
C THR A 214 10.55 13.69 13.95
N ASP A 215 10.03 13.32 15.11
CA ASP A 215 10.81 13.12 16.33
C ASP A 215 10.76 11.66 16.79
N GLY A 216 11.91 11.15 17.19
CA GLY A 216 12.04 9.78 17.69
C GLY A 216 13.40 9.57 18.35
N SER A 217 13.45 8.63 19.29
CA SER A 217 14.69 8.24 19.98
C SER A 217 15.12 6.86 19.53
N VAL A 218 16.39 6.70 19.16
CA VAL A 218 16.97 5.37 18.88
C VAL A 218 16.99 4.57 20.18
N VAL A 219 16.39 3.39 20.16
CA VAL A 219 16.28 2.49 21.31
C VAL A 219 17.00 1.15 21.12
N SER A 220 17.36 0.79 19.88
CA SER A 220 18.17 -0.40 19.53
C SER A 220 18.98 -0.17 18.23
N THR A 221 20.13 -0.83 18.10
CA THR A 221 21.06 -0.84 16.96
C THR A 221 21.68 -2.23 16.80
#